data_AF-A0A1T5BUN3-F1
#
_entry.id   AF-A0A1T5BUN3-F1
#
_cell.length_a   1.000
_cell.length_b   1.000
_cell.length_c   1.000
_cell.angle_alpha   90.00
_cell.angle_beta   90.00
_cell.angle_gamma   90.00
#
_symmetry.space_group_name_H-M   'P 1'
#
loop_
_entity.id
_entity.type
_entity.pdbx_description
1 polymer ?
#
loop_
_entity_poly.entity_id
_entity_poly.type
_entity_poly.pdbx_seq_one_letter_code
_entity_poly.pdbx_strand_id
1 'polypeptide(L)'
;MVSLLSLKPGLTEQEVACAVSVMAGLMRHCGRHDVYYRATGTAVEAMPIYDRHLKELREIFSSPVAFHVAIANALRTHSDQTCPKCIWGYQKR
;
A
#
# COMPACT_ATOMS: atom_id res chain seq x y z
N MET A 1 16.19 -1.11 -0.98
CA MET A 1 15.20 -1.96 -0.28
C MET A 1 14.57 -1.12 0.81
N VAL A 2 13.29 -0.79 0.70
CA VAL A 2 12.54 -0.20 1.83
C VAL A 2 12.29 -1.34 2.81
N SER A 3 12.85 -1.25 4.01
CA SER A 3 12.61 -2.25 5.04
C SER A 3 11.27 -1.96 5.71
N LEU A 4 10.46 -2.98 5.98
CA LEU A 4 9.27 -2.84 6.83
C LEU A 4 9.62 -2.28 8.22
N LEU A 5 10.89 -2.40 8.64
CA LEU A 5 11.46 -1.80 9.84
C LEU A 5 11.51 -0.25 9.82
N SER A 6 11.23 0.39 8.68
CA SER A 6 11.12 1.86 8.58
C SER A 6 9.69 2.37 8.78
N LEU A 7 8.72 1.48 8.97
CA LEU A 7 7.36 1.86 9.33
C LEU A 7 7.36 2.44 10.75
N LYS A 8 6.81 3.65 10.91
CA LYS A 8 6.69 4.29 12.21
C LYS A 8 5.76 3.46 13.12
N PRO A 9 6.06 3.32 14.42
CA PRO A 9 5.11 2.72 15.35
C PRO A 9 3.82 3.54 15.38
N GLY A 10 2.66 2.85 15.49
CA GLY A 10 1.34 3.48 15.54
C GLY A 10 0.64 3.67 14.19
N LEU A 11 1.17 3.11 13.09
CA LEU A 11 0.47 3.09 11.81
C LEU A 11 -0.77 2.21 11.87
N THR A 12 -1.83 2.66 11.20
CA THR A 12 -3.07 1.93 11.01
C THR A 12 -2.87 0.75 10.03
N GLU A 13 -3.74 -0.26 10.11
CA GLU A 13 -3.75 -1.38 9.16
C GLU A 13 -3.78 -0.91 7.69
N GLN A 14 -4.53 0.18 7.42
CA GLN A 14 -4.67 0.75 6.08
C GLN A 14 -3.36 1.39 5.58
N GLU A 15 -2.65 2.13 6.44
CA GLU A 15 -1.37 2.74 6.07
C GLU A 15 -0.31 1.67 5.81
N VAL A 16 -0.29 0.62 6.64
CA VAL A 16 0.60 -0.53 6.46
C VAL A 16 0.26 -1.26 5.17
N ALA A 17 -1.03 -1.47 4.87
CA ALA A 17 -1.47 -2.08 3.63
C ALA A 17 -1.04 -1.27 2.40
N CYS A 18 -1.18 0.06 2.42
CA CYS A 18 -0.69 0.93 1.35
C CYS A 18 0.84 0.86 1.19
N ALA A 19 1.59 0.89 2.29
CA ALA A 19 3.05 0.81 2.25
C ALA A 19 3.52 -0.55 1.70
N VAL A 20 2.93 -1.65 2.16
CA VAL A 20 3.21 -3.00 1.65
C VAL A 20 2.83 -3.12 0.18
N SER A 21 1.71 -2.55 -0.23
CA SER A 21 1.31 -2.55 -1.64
C SER A 21 2.30 -1.78 -2.52
N VAL A 22 2.93 -0.72 -2.02
CA VAL A 22 4.01 -0.02 -2.73
C VAL A 22 5.27 -0.89 -2.80
N MET A 23 5.65 -1.57 -1.72
CA MET A 23 6.80 -2.50 -1.72
C MET A 23 6.58 -3.70 -2.65
N ALA A 24 5.36 -4.18 -2.74
CA ALA A 24 4.93 -5.25 -3.65
C ALA A 24 4.85 -4.79 -5.12
N GLY A 25 4.98 -3.49 -5.40
CA GLY A 25 4.81 -2.94 -6.74
C GLY A 25 3.36 -2.86 -7.22
N LEU A 26 2.37 -3.10 -6.35
CA LEU A 26 0.93 -3.07 -6.63
C LEU A 26 0.36 -1.65 -6.60
N MET A 27 1.07 -0.75 -5.94
CA MET A 27 0.73 0.66 -5.82
C MET A 27 1.96 1.52 -6.03
N ARG A 28 1.71 2.79 -6.31
CA ARG A 28 2.72 3.85 -6.33
C ARG A 28 2.30 4.94 -5.37
N HIS A 29 3.29 5.65 -4.85
CA HIS A 29 3.10 6.82 -3.98
C HIS A 29 3.58 8.08 -4.71
N CYS A 30 2.77 9.14 -4.65
CA CYS A 30 3.17 10.45 -5.13
C CYS A 30 3.71 11.28 -3.97
N GLY A 31 5.04 11.38 -3.86
CA GLY A 31 5.68 12.17 -2.79
C GLY A 31 5.31 13.65 -2.76
N ARG A 32 4.85 14.23 -3.88
CA ARG A 32 4.43 15.64 -3.92
C ARG A 32 3.09 15.88 -3.22
N HIS A 33 2.14 14.96 -3.39
CA HIS A 33 0.75 15.15 -2.96
C HIS A 33 0.33 14.21 -1.83
N ASP A 34 1.27 13.38 -1.38
CA ASP A 34 1.10 12.35 -0.38
C ASP A 34 -0.13 11.47 -0.63
N VAL A 35 -0.23 10.95 -1.86
CA VAL A 35 -1.35 10.10 -2.30
C VAL A 35 -0.84 8.84 -2.96
N TYR A 36 -1.51 7.74 -2.65
CA TYR A 36 -1.32 6.45 -3.28
C TYR A 36 -2.23 6.31 -4.51
N TYR A 37 -1.74 5.58 -5.50
CA TYR A 37 -2.47 5.28 -6.73
C TYR A 37 -2.08 3.88 -7.22
N ARG A 38 -2.95 3.27 -8.03
CA ARG A 38 -2.83 1.89 -8.48
C ARG A 38 -1.65 1.70 -9.44
N ALA A 39 -0.96 0.58 -9.27
CA ALA A 39 -0.12 -0.01 -10.30
C ALA A 39 -0.75 -1.32 -10.80
N THR A 40 0.01 -2.14 -11.51
CA THR A 40 -0.44 -3.46 -11.96
C THR A 40 -0.35 -4.48 -10.82
N GLY A 41 -1.25 -5.47 -10.83
CA GLY A 41 -1.16 -6.62 -9.93
C GLY A 41 -2.38 -6.86 -9.04
N THR A 42 -2.27 -7.85 -8.17
CA THR A 42 -3.35 -8.33 -7.29
C THR A 42 -2.90 -8.46 -5.84
N ALA A 43 -3.85 -8.51 -4.90
CA ALA A 43 -3.55 -8.66 -3.48
C ALA A 43 -2.78 -9.95 -3.16
N VAL A 44 -2.95 -11.01 -3.96
CA VAL A 44 -2.24 -12.28 -3.80
C VAL A 44 -0.73 -12.10 -3.99
N GLU A 45 -0.30 -11.19 -4.85
CA GLU A 45 1.11 -10.92 -5.12
C GLU A 45 1.83 -10.25 -3.93
N ALA A 46 1.09 -9.72 -2.95
CA ALA A 46 1.65 -9.19 -1.69
C ALA A 46 1.90 -10.28 -0.64
N MET A 47 1.35 -11.49 -0.79
CA MET A 47 1.48 -12.56 0.20
C MET A 47 2.93 -12.98 0.49
N PRO A 48 3.87 -13.03 -0.48
CA PRO A 48 5.27 -13.31 -0.19
C PRO A 48 5.94 -12.29 0.75
N ILE A 49 5.44 -11.04 0.79
CA ILE A 49 5.91 -10.04 1.75
C ILE A 49 5.37 -10.34 3.15
N TYR A 50 4.12 -10.79 3.25
CA TYR A 50 3.54 -11.25 4.52
C TYR A 50 4.39 -12.37 5.13
N ASP A 51 4.73 -13.39 4.34
CA ASP A 51 5.52 -14.52 4.82
C ASP A 51 6.95 -14.11 5.21
N ARG A 52 7.57 -13.20 4.44
CA ARG A 52 8.92 -12.69 4.73
C ARG A 52 8.99 -11.86 6.01
N HIS A 53 7.92 -11.14 6.34
CA HIS A 53 7.84 -10.21 7.48
C HIS A 53 6.74 -10.61 8.45
N LEU A 54 6.60 -11.92 8.65
CA LEU A 54 5.51 -12.51 9.40
C LEU A 54 5.45 -12.03 10.86
N LYS A 55 6.61 -11.78 11.47
CA LYS A 55 6.70 -11.34 12.87
C LYS A 55 6.10 -9.94 13.02
N GLU A 56 6.54 -9.01 12.19
CA GLU A 56 6.10 -7.62 12.23
C GLU A 56 4.63 -7.50 11.79
N LEU A 57 4.22 -8.21 10.75
CA LEU A 57 2.87 -8.09 10.21
C LEU A 57 1.81 -8.80 11.06
N ARG A 58 2.17 -9.77 11.92
CA ARG A 58 1.23 -10.38 12.87
C ARG A 58 0.87 -9.47 14.05
N GLU A 59 1.70 -8.48 14.37
CA GLU A 59 1.37 -7.48 15.38
C GLU A 59 0.29 -6.52 14.90
N ILE A 60 0.13 -6.42 13.58
CA ILE A 60 -0.77 -5.47 12.91
C ILE A 60 -2.01 -6.19 12.38
N PHE A 61 -1.83 -7.32 11.70
CA PHE A 61 -2.92 -8.08 11.08
C PHE A 61 -3.18 -9.37 11.85
N SER A 62 -4.44 -9.56 12.24
CA SER A 62 -4.90 -10.73 13.00
C SER A 62 -4.71 -12.07 12.27
N SER A 63 -4.60 -12.06 10.94
CA SER A 63 -4.43 -13.27 10.14
C SER A 63 -3.90 -12.93 8.73
N PRO A 64 -3.40 -13.94 7.97
CA PRO A 64 -3.06 -13.77 6.56
C PRO A 64 -4.26 -13.31 5.72
N VAL A 65 -5.47 -13.74 6.09
CA VAL A 65 -6.72 -13.33 5.43
C VAL A 65 -7.00 -11.86 5.70
N ALA A 66 -6.83 -11.38 6.93
CA ALA A 66 -6.99 -9.96 7.27
C ALA A 66 -6.01 -9.09 6.49
N PHE A 67 -4.74 -9.52 6.41
CA PHE A 67 -3.74 -8.87 5.57
C PHE A 67 -4.17 -8.82 4.09
N HIS A 68 -4.56 -9.95 3.49
CA HIS A 68 -5.02 -9.99 2.10
C HIS A 68 -6.22 -9.07 1.86
N VAL A 69 -7.20 -9.06 2.75
CA VAL A 69 -8.38 -8.18 2.68
C VAL A 69 -7.99 -6.71 2.76
N ALA A 70 -7.05 -6.35 3.65
CA ALA A 70 -6.56 -4.98 3.77
C ALA A 70 -5.85 -4.51 2.48
N ILE A 71 -4.99 -5.35 1.88
CA ILE A 71 -4.37 -5.05 0.58
C ILE A 71 -5.43 -4.91 -0.51
N ALA A 72 -6.37 -5.85 -0.61
CA ALA A 72 -7.44 -5.79 -1.61
C ALA A 72 -8.29 -4.51 -1.46
N ASN A 73 -8.57 -4.08 -0.23
CA ASN A 73 -9.27 -2.84 0.06
C ASN A 73 -8.45 -1.62 -0.35
N ALA A 74 -7.15 -1.56 -0.03
CA ALA A 74 -6.25 -0.49 -0.45
C ALA A 74 -6.23 -0.33 -1.98
N LEU A 75 -6.11 -1.44 -2.73
CA LEU A 75 -6.15 -1.44 -4.20
C LEU A 75 -7.48 -0.98 -4.78
N ARG A 76 -8.59 -1.21 -4.05
CA ARG A 76 -9.94 -0.77 -4.45
C ARG A 76 -10.14 0.72 -4.21
N THR A 77 -9.70 1.21 -3.05
CA THR A 77 -9.81 2.62 -2.64
C THR A 77 -9.01 3.52 -3.56
N HIS A 78 -7.84 3.06 -3.98
CA HIS A 78 -6.92 3.81 -4.84
C HIS A 78 -6.94 3.22 -6.25
N SER A 79 -8.05 3.39 -6.98
CA SER A 79 -8.24 2.79 -8.31
C SER A 79 -7.56 3.56 -9.45
N ASP A 80 -7.24 4.84 -9.24
CA ASP A 80 -6.58 5.67 -10.25
C ASP A 80 -5.21 5.12 -10.64
N GLN A 81 -4.88 5.07 -11.93
CA GLN A 81 -3.57 4.60 -12.41
C GLN A 81 -2.46 5.65 -12.30
N THR A 82 -2.81 6.87 -11.91
CA THR A 82 -1.94 8.04 -11.85
C THR A 82 -2.35 8.89 -10.66
N CYS A 83 -1.47 9.80 -10.21
CA CYS A 83 -1.81 10.69 -9.11
C CYS A 83 -2.96 11.64 -9.54
N PRO A 84 -4.14 11.57 -8.92
CA PRO A 84 -5.30 12.36 -9.35
C PRO A 84 -5.05 13.86 -9.18
N LYS A 85 -4.30 14.24 -8.13
CA LYS A 85 -3.90 15.63 -7.86
C LYS A 85 -2.88 16.17 -8.86
N CYS A 86 -2.02 15.32 -9.43
CA CYS A 86 -1.11 15.75 -10.51
C CYS A 86 -1.87 16.06 -11.79
N ILE A 87 -2.88 15.26 -12.13
CA ILE A 87 -3.68 15.46 -13.34
C ILE A 87 -4.56 16.70 -13.22
N TRP A 88 -5.27 16.86 -12.10
CA TRP A 88 -6.10 18.05 -11.88
C TRP A 88 -5.29 19.32 -11.67
N GLY A 89 -4.08 19.22 -11.12
CA GLY A 89 -3.16 20.36 -10.97
C GLY A 89 -2.71 20.98 -12.30
N TYR A 90 -2.85 20.26 -13.42
CA TYR A 90 -2.54 20.78 -14.76
C TYR A 90 -3.65 21.67 -15.34
N GLN A 91 -4.89 21.58 -14.84
CA GLN A 91 -6.04 22.33 -15.36
C GLN A 91 -6.23 23.74 -14.75
N LYS A 92 -5.38 24.14 -13.78
CA LYS A 92 -5.46 25.46 -13.12
C LYS A 92 -4.28 26.38 -13.43
N ARG A 93 -3.65 26.24 -14.61
CA ARG A 93 -2.64 27.19 -15.10
C ARG A 93 -3.08 27.79 -16.42
#